data_AF-M3FNY1-F1
#
_entry.id   AF-M3FNY1-F1
#
_cell.length_a   1.000
_cell.length_b   1.000
_cell.length_c   1.000
_cell.angle_alpha   90.00
_cell.angle_beta   90.00
_cell.angle_gamma   90.00
#
_symmetry.space_group_name_H-M   'P 1'
#
loop_
_entity.id
_entity.type
_entity.pdbx_description
1 polymer ?
#
loop_
_entity_poly.entity_id
_entity_poly.type
_entity_poly.pdbx_seq_one_letter_code
_entity_poly.pdbx_strand_id
1 'polypeptide(L)'
;MALTRTSQELLVTVGETPGRLRSEAAFAMLCGFEPLPASSGRTQRHRLNQGGDQGANSALYRIVLCRLRWDERTKHSTAPRSASPRRRSSAVSSGTSPARSTRS
;
A
#
# COMPACT_ATOMS: atom_id res chain seq x y z
N MET A 1 27.97 5.86 0.69
CA MET A 1 27.64 7.13 1.37
C MET A 1 26.16 7.53 1.23
N ALA A 2 25.56 7.49 0.03
CA ALA A 2 24.15 7.89 -0.15
C ALA A 2 23.13 7.01 0.62
N LEU A 3 23.35 5.69 0.69
CA LEU A 3 22.47 4.76 1.41
C LEU A 3 22.44 5.02 2.94
N THR A 4 23.56 5.47 3.51
CA THR A 4 23.65 5.74 4.95
C THR A 4 22.74 6.90 5.35
N ARG A 5 22.73 7.98 4.56
CA ARG A 5 21.87 9.16 4.81
C ARG A 5 20.39 8.83 4.66
N THR A 6 20.01 8.03 3.66
CA THR A 6 18.62 7.61 3.48
C THR A 6 18.16 6.71 4.63
N SER A 7 19.02 5.81 5.10
CA SER A 7 18.69 4.98 6.26
C SER A 7 18.54 5.80 7.54
N GLN A 8 19.35 6.85 7.72
CA GLN A 8 19.24 7.76 8.87
C GLN A 8 17.91 8.52 8.87
N GLU A 9 17.49 9.07 7.73
CA GLU A 9 16.21 9.77 7.59
C GLU A 9 15.03 8.89 8.00
N LEU A 10 15.02 7.64 7.50
CA LEU A 10 14.02 6.66 7.92
C LEU A 10 14.08 6.35 9.41
N LEU A 11 15.29 6.18 9.97
CA LEU A 11 15.46 5.87 11.39
C LEU A 11 14.96 7.00 12.30
N VAL A 12 15.16 8.26 11.90
CA VAL A 12 14.68 9.43 12.63
C VAL A 12 13.15 9.45 12.62
N THR A 13 12.50 9.33 11.46
CA THR A 13 11.03 9.30 11.38
C THR A 13 10.43 8.18 12.23
N VAL A 14 11.05 7.00 12.23
CA VAL A 14 10.65 5.85 13.06
C VAL A 14 10.90 6.13 14.55
N GLY A 15 12.05 6.72 14.88
CA GLY A 15 12.47 7.04 16.24
C GLY A 15 11.60 8.11 16.92
N GLU A 16 11.06 9.06 16.17
CA GLU A 16 10.13 10.08 16.65
C GLU A 16 8.70 9.52 16.92
N THR A 17 8.43 8.27 16.53
CA THR A 17 7.11 7.63 16.69
C THR A 17 7.13 6.30 17.46
N PRO A 18 7.83 6.19 18.61
CA PRO A 18 8.11 4.91 19.26
C PRO A 18 6.84 4.24 19.83
N GLY A 19 5.81 5.02 20.17
CA GLY A 19 4.53 4.51 20.66
C GLY A 19 3.52 4.10 19.58
N ARG A 20 3.73 4.51 18.32
CA ARG A 20 2.76 4.33 17.21
C ARG A 20 3.09 3.17 16.27
N LEU A 21 4.34 2.67 16.26
CA LEU A 21 4.79 1.59 15.38
C LEU A 21 4.61 0.19 16.00
N ARG A 22 3.35 -0.17 16.30
CA ARG A 22 3.02 -1.47 16.92
C ARG A 22 2.73 -2.58 15.92
N SER A 23 2.68 -2.28 14.62
CA SER A 23 2.37 -3.24 13.57
C SER A 23 2.99 -2.81 12.23
N GLU A 24 3.11 -3.78 11.32
CA GLU A 24 3.53 -3.52 9.95
C GLU A 24 2.56 -2.57 9.23
N ALA A 25 1.26 -2.66 9.50
CA ALA A 25 0.27 -1.73 8.97
C ALA A 25 0.48 -0.30 9.49
N ALA A 26 0.81 -0.13 10.77
CA ALA A 26 1.13 1.19 11.32
C ALA A 26 2.39 1.79 10.68
N PHE A 27 3.38 0.96 10.37
CA PHE A 27 4.55 1.35 9.61
C PHE A 27 4.20 1.73 8.16
N ALA A 28 3.34 0.96 7.50
CA ALA A 28 2.85 1.25 6.15
C ALA A 28 2.07 2.56 6.05
N MET A 29 1.29 2.88 7.08
CA MET A 29 0.61 4.17 7.23
C MET A 29 1.60 5.32 7.45
N LEU A 30 2.59 5.13 8.32
CA LEU A 30 3.61 6.14 8.62
C LEU A 30 4.39 6.51 7.35
N CYS A 31 4.85 5.50 6.60
CA CYS A 31 5.62 5.70 5.38
C CYS A 31 4.74 5.95 4.14
N GLY A 32 3.41 5.96 4.26
CA GLY A 32 2.51 6.30 3.15
C GLY A 32 2.45 5.27 2.00
N PHE A 33 2.90 4.03 2.19
CA PHE A 33 2.81 3.00 1.15
C PHE A 33 1.53 2.14 1.24
N GLU A 34 0.75 2.27 2.31
CA GLU A 34 -0.52 1.55 2.44
C GLU A 34 -1.53 1.96 1.34
N PRO A 35 -2.17 0.99 0.66
CA PRO A 35 -3.26 1.28 -0.29
C PRO A 35 -4.52 1.72 0.46
N LEU A 36 -4.90 3.00 0.32
CA LEU A 36 -6.13 3.50 0.95
C LEU A 36 -7.35 3.24 0.05
N PRO A 37 -8.49 2.78 0.60
CA PRO A 37 -9.71 2.67 -0.17
C PRO A 37 -10.15 4.06 -0.65
N ALA A 38 -10.43 4.18 -1.95
CA ALA A 38 -10.85 5.45 -2.54
C ALA A 38 -12.32 5.78 -2.23
N SER A 39 -13.13 4.78 -1.92
CA SER A 39 -14.53 4.94 -1.51
C SER A 39 -14.92 3.84 -0.52
N SER A 40 -15.96 4.08 0.29
CA SER A 40 -16.57 3.09 1.17
C SER A 40 -17.55 2.13 0.45
N GLY A 41 -17.68 2.26 -0.88
CA GLY A 41 -18.64 1.51 -1.69
C GLY A 41 -18.08 0.26 -2.36
N ARG A 42 -18.91 -0.42 -3.18
CA ARG A 42 -18.57 -1.64 -3.94
C ARG A 42 -17.46 -1.49 -5.00
N THR A 43 -16.86 -0.31 -5.14
CA THR A 43 -15.82 -0.04 -6.15
C THR A 43 -14.44 -0.34 -5.57
N GLN A 44 -13.75 -1.37 -6.09
CA GLN A 44 -12.39 -1.73 -5.66
C GLN A 44 -11.32 -0.84 -6.31
N ARG A 45 -11.29 0.44 -5.94
CA ARG A 45 -10.22 1.38 -6.30
C ARG A 45 -9.43 1.76 -5.05
N HIS A 46 -8.12 1.76 -5.18
CA HIS A 46 -7.21 2.20 -4.12
C HIS A 46 -6.52 3.48 -4.56
N ARG A 47 -6.38 4.43 -3.63
CA ARG A 47 -5.59 5.64 -3.82
C ARG A 47 -4.28 5.54 -3.06
N LEU A 48 -3.29 6.30 -3.53
CA LEU A 48 -2.02 6.45 -2.82
C LEU A 48 -2.25 7.23 -1.51
N ASN A 49 -1.60 6.79 -0.43
CA ASN A 49 -1.59 7.53 0.83
C ASN A 49 -0.60 8.70 0.75
N GLN A 50 -1.12 9.91 0.57
CA GLN A 50 -0.32 11.15 0.55
C GLN A 50 -0.05 11.71 1.95
N GLY A 51 -0.69 11.18 2.99
CA GLY A 51 -0.60 11.69 4.37
C GLY A 51 0.53 11.08 5.20
N GLY A 52 1.30 10.15 4.62
CA GLY A 52 2.51 9.61 5.24
C GLY A 52 3.74 10.49 5.02
N ASP A 53 4.85 10.13 5.67
CA ASP A 53 6.14 10.79 5.49
C ASP A 53 6.73 10.43 4.12
N GLN A 54 6.76 11.42 3.23
CA GLN A 54 7.30 11.27 1.87
C GLN A 54 8.82 11.06 1.85
N GLY A 55 9.54 11.62 2.82
CA GLY A 55 10.99 11.44 2.99
C GLY A 55 11.31 10.00 3.36
N ALA A 56 10.59 9.46 4.35
CA ALA A 56 10.68 8.05 4.74
C ALA A 56 10.29 7.09 3.59
N ASN A 57 9.24 7.41 2.82
CA ASN A 57 8.87 6.62 1.63
C ASN A 57 9.98 6.62 0.57
N SER A 58 10.57 7.78 0.29
CA SER A 58 11.67 7.92 -0.65
C SER A 58 12.93 7.17 -0.18
N ALA A 59 13.21 7.23 1.12
CA ALA A 59 14.28 6.48 1.75
C ALA A 59 14.08 4.96 1.62
N LEU A 60 12.88 4.45 1.93
CA LEU A 60 12.53 3.03 1.73
C LEU A 60 12.75 2.59 0.29
N TYR A 61 12.22 3.36 -0.67
CA TYR A 61 12.36 3.05 -2.08
C TYR A 61 13.83 2.91 -2.49
N ARG A 62 14.67 3.87 -2.08
CA ARG A 62 16.12 3.83 -2.35
C ARG A 62 16.80 2.65 -1.68
N ILE A 63 16.47 2.34 -0.42
CA ILE A 63 17.02 1.20 0.30
C ILE A 63 16.66 -0.11 -0.43
N VAL A 64 15.40 -0.27 -0.83
CA VAL A 64 14.93 -1.46 -1.57
C VAL A 64 15.67 -1.61 -2.90
N LEU A 65 15.81 -0.54 -3.69
CA LEU A 65 16.57 -0.58 -4.93
C LEU A 65 18.04 -0.95 -4.72
N CYS A 66 18.66 -0.42 -3.67
CA CYS A 66 20.03 -0.77 -3.31
C CYS A 66 20.13 -2.25 -2.95
N ARG A 67 19.22 -2.78 -2.13
CA ARG A 67 19.20 -4.20 -1.76
C ARG A 67 18.96 -5.10 -2.97
N LEU A 68 18.01 -4.76 -3.84
CA LEU A 68 17.77 -5.51 -5.08
C LEU A 68 18.99 -5.52 -6.01
N ARG A 69 19.83 -4.49 -5.97
CA ARG A 69 21.04 -4.43 -6.80
C ARG A 69 22.19 -5.28 -6.24
N TRP A 70 22.43 -5.22 -4.94
CA TRP A 70 23.65 -5.78 -4.33
C TRP A 70 23.45 -6.98 -3.40
N ASP A 71 22.24 -7.24 -2.92
CA ASP A 71 21.97 -8.34 -1.98
C ASP A 71 21.24 -9.50 -2.68
N GLU A 72 21.99 -10.59 -2.91
CA GLU A 72 21.48 -11.82 -3.51
C GLU A 72 20.29 -12.41 -2.73
N ARG A 73 20.29 -12.33 -1.39
CA ARG A 73 19.17 -12.81 -0.57
C ARG A 73 17.88 -12.08 -0.90
N THR A 74 17.96 -10.76 -1.05
CA THR A 74 16.80 -9.92 -1.39
C THR A 74 16.32 -10.22 -2.82
N LYS A 75 17.23 -10.46 -3.77
CA LYS A 75 16.86 -10.85 -5.15
C LYS A 75 16.07 -12.15 -5.18
N HIS A 76 16.49 -13.17 -4.42
CA HIS A 76 15.80 -14.45 -4.34
C HIS A 76 14.39 -14.34 -3.73
N SER A 77 14.20 -13.52 -2.69
CA SER A 77 12.88 -13.33 -2.07
C SER A 77 11.90 -12.52 -2.92
N THR A 78 12.39 -11.74 -3.89
CA THR A 78 11.54 -10.89 -4.75
C THR A 78 11.16 -11.58 -6.07
N ALA A 79 11.48 -12.87 -6.21
CA ALA A 79 11.07 -13.66 -7.35
C ALA A 79 9.55 -13.50 -7.59
N PRO A 80 9.11 -13.34 -8.85
CA PRO A 80 7.74 -13.02 -9.16
C PRO A 80 6.80 -14.04 -8.51
N ARG A 81 5.91 -13.54 -7.66
CA ARG A 81 4.79 -14.33 -7.13
C ARG A 81 3.97 -14.76 -8.33
N SER A 82 4.12 -16.02 -8.74
CA SER A 82 3.40 -16.65 -9.85
C SER A 82 1.96 -16.17 -9.80
N ALA A 83 1.52 -15.47 -10.85
CA ALA A 83 0.27 -14.74 -10.89
C ALA A 83 -0.88 -15.65 -10.44
N SER A 84 -1.30 -15.55 -9.18
CA SER A 84 -2.60 -16.07 -8.78
C SER A 84 -3.59 -15.26 -9.60
N PRO A 85 -4.39 -15.89 -10.47
CA PRO A 85 -5.29 -15.16 -11.35
C PRO A 85 -6.18 -14.29 -10.48
N ARG A 86 -6.18 -12.97 -10.73
CA ARG A 86 -7.14 -12.05 -10.13
C ARG A 86 -8.53 -12.62 -10.40
N ARG A 87 -9.18 -13.18 -9.39
CA ARG A 87 -10.56 -13.66 -9.50
C ARG A 87 -11.42 -12.47 -9.90
N ARG A 88 -12.00 -12.52 -11.10
CA ARG A 88 -13.03 -11.58 -11.53
C ARG A 88 -14.21 -11.81 -10.58
N SER A 89 -14.57 -10.81 -9.79
CA SER A 89 -15.70 -10.90 -8.87
C SER A 89 -16.99 -11.00 -9.69
N SER A 90 -17.53 -12.22 -9.80
CA SER A 90 -18.86 -12.50 -10.35
C SER A 90 -19.91 -12.18 -9.27
N ALA A 91 -20.58 -11.03 -9.35
CA ALA A 91 -21.91 -10.80 -8.80
C ALA A 91 -22.38 -9.36 -9.05
N VAL A 92 -23.34 -9.17 -9.94
CA VAL A 92 -24.67 -8.66 -9.55
C VAL A 92 -25.66 -8.91 -10.70
N SER A 93 -26.31 -10.07 -10.63
CA SER A 93 -27.64 -10.24 -11.20
C SER A 93 -28.62 -9.56 -10.25
N SER A 94 -28.97 -8.31 -10.51
CA SER A 94 -30.17 -7.69 -9.93
C SER A 94 -31.12 -7.40 -11.07
N GLY A 95 -32.08 -8.32 -11.27
CA GLY A 95 -33.26 -8.05 -12.08
C GLY A 95 -33.94 -6.81 -11.53
N THR A 96 -34.07 -5.79 -12.36
CA THR A 96 -34.91 -4.64 -12.02
C THR A 96 -36.33 -5.03 -12.38
N SER A 97 -37.11 -5.46 -11.38
CA SER A 97 -38.57 -5.50 -11.48
C SER A 97 -39.09 -4.08 -11.71
N PRO A 98 -39.96 -3.81 -12.70
CA PRO A 98 -40.55 -2.49 -12.84
C PRO A 98 -41.55 -2.29 -11.69
N ALA A 99 -41.29 -1.26 -10.89
CA ALA A 99 -42.16 -0.85 -9.79
C ALA A 99 -43.50 -0.34 -10.34
N ARG A 100 -44.54 -0.89 -9.72
CA ARG A 100 -45.97 -0.60 -9.84
C ARG A 100 -46.29 0.86 -9.51
N SER A 101 -47.10 1.46 -10.39
CA SER A 101 -48.08 2.56 -10.22
C SER A 101 -48.15 3.27 -8.85
N THR A 102 -48.07 4.60 -8.87
CA THR A 102 -49.19 5.51 -8.51
C THR A 102 -48.77 6.95 -8.86
N ARG A 103 -49.66 7.76 -9.46
CA ARG A 103 -50.28 8.95 -8.83
C ARG A 103 -51.20 9.70 -9.81
N SER A 104 -52.41 9.96 -9.28
CA SER A 104 -53.48 10.93 -9.58
C SER A 104 -53.60 11.59 -10.94
#